data_AF-A0A0V8I6L3-F1
#
_entry.id   AF-A0A0V8I6L3-F1
#
_cell.length_a   1.000
_cell.length_b   1.000
_cell.length_c   1.000
_cell.angle_alpha   90.00
_cell.angle_beta   90.00
_cell.angle_gamma   90.00
#
_symmetry.space_group_name_H-M   'P 1'
#
loop_
_entity.id
_entity.type
_entity.pdbx_description
1 polymer ?
#
loop_
_entity_poly.entity_id
_entity_poly.type
_entity_poly.pdbx_seq_one_letter_code
_entity_poly.pdbx_strand_id
1 'polypeptide(L)'
;MIADMPRPPLDEFLTGELSNFIRAQLLTAIEQLQTGRRSFTYNTFNVLLDAEADTTTIEDELDLDRQSTLVLEEFRKLLWATEDS
;
A
#
# COMPACT_ATOMS: atom_id res chain seq x y z
N MET A 1 -4.98 -26.87 -15.29
CA MET A 1 -4.94 -26.28 -13.94
C MET A 1 -4.08 -25.05 -14.05
N ILE A 2 -4.68 -23.86 -14.07
CA ILE A 2 -3.91 -22.63 -13.89
C ILE A 2 -3.66 -22.57 -12.39
N ALA A 3 -2.40 -22.67 -11.98
CA ALA A 3 -2.05 -22.48 -10.58
C ALA A 3 -2.57 -21.10 -10.16
N ASP A 4 -3.28 -21.04 -9.04
CA ASP A 4 -3.65 -19.80 -8.38
C ASP A 4 -2.32 -19.15 -7.96
N MET A 5 -1.75 -18.30 -8.84
CA MET A 5 -0.55 -17.56 -8.50
C MET A 5 -0.97 -16.60 -7.39
N PRO A 6 -0.25 -16.59 -6.24
CA PRO A 6 -0.59 -15.68 -5.16
C PRO A 6 -0.58 -14.26 -5.72
N ARG A 7 -1.62 -13.49 -5.42
CA ARG A 7 -1.69 -12.11 -5.88
C ARG A 7 -0.55 -11.33 -5.21
N PRO A 8 0.01 -10.33 -5.90
CA PRO A 8 0.93 -9.39 -5.27
C PRO A 8 0.27 -8.77 -4.02
N PRO A 9 1.01 -8.56 -2.92
CA PRO A 9 0.51 -7.91 -1.71
C PRO A 9 -0.21 -6.58 -1.98
N LEU A 10 0.25 -5.81 -2.96
CA LEU A 10 -0.43 -4.59 -3.40
C LEU A 10 -1.87 -4.86 -3.87
N ASP A 11 -2.08 -5.88 -4.71
CA ASP A 11 -3.41 -6.18 -5.26
C ASP A 11 -4.35 -6.72 -4.17
N GLU A 12 -3.85 -7.54 -3.25
CA GLU A 12 -4.61 -8.03 -2.09
C GLU A 12 -5.00 -6.89 -1.17
N PHE A 13 -4.08 -5.98 -0.86
CA PHE A 13 -4.34 -4.81 -0.06
C PHE A 13 -5.39 -3.89 -0.71
N LEU A 14 -5.23 -3.56 -1.99
CA LEU A 14 -6.14 -2.65 -2.70
C LEU A 14 -7.57 -3.21 -2.84
N THR A 15 -7.72 -4.54 -2.97
CA THR A 15 -9.03 -5.18 -3.21
C THR A 15 -9.72 -5.71 -1.96
N GLY A 16 -8.96 -6.08 -0.91
CA GLY A 16 -9.48 -6.69 0.32
C GLY A 16 -9.49 -5.76 1.53
N GLU A 17 -8.45 -4.93 1.67
CA GLU A 17 -8.17 -4.19 2.90
C GLU A 17 -8.45 -2.69 2.79
N LEU A 18 -8.38 -2.13 1.58
CA LEU A 18 -8.53 -0.70 1.35
C LEU A 18 -9.98 -0.22 1.56
N SER A 19 -10.31 0.14 2.79
CA SER A 19 -11.55 0.88 3.11
C SER A 19 -11.41 2.38 2.84
N ASN A 20 -12.54 3.10 2.78
CA ASN A 20 -12.54 4.57 2.66
C ASN A 20 -11.76 5.26 3.80
N PHE A 21 -11.80 4.70 5.00
CA PHE A 21 -11.04 5.22 6.14
C PHE A 21 -9.53 5.05 5.93
N ILE A 22 -9.10 3.84 5.56
CA ILE A 22 -7.67 3.52 5.32
C ILE A 22 -7.13 4.37 4.17
N ARG A 23 -7.91 4.50 3.10
CA ARG A 23 -7.58 5.37 1.96
C ARG A 23 -7.38 6.83 2.38
N ALA A 24 -8.35 7.42 3.08
CA ALA A 24 -8.25 8.81 3.51
C ALA A 24 -7.05 9.03 4.45
N GLN A 25 -6.80 8.07 5.33
CA GLN A 25 -5.63 8.09 6.22
C GLN A 25 -4.31 8.06 5.44
N LEU A 26 -4.18 7.16 4.45
CA LEU A 26 -2.99 7.03 3.63
C LEU A 26 -2.76 8.24 2.73
N LEU A 27 -3.81 8.77 2.08
CA LEU A 27 -3.71 9.99 1.29
C LEU A 27 -3.26 11.18 2.15
N THR A 28 -3.85 11.35 3.33
CA THR A 28 -3.45 12.38 4.28
C THR A 28 -2.01 12.19 4.74
N ALA A 29 -1.59 10.94 4.98
CA ALA A 29 -0.24 10.62 5.40
C ALA A 29 0.78 10.96 4.32
N ILE A 30 0.51 10.62 3.04
CA ILE A 30 1.34 10.97 1.89
C ILE A 30 1.46 12.49 1.77
N GLU A 31 0.36 13.23 1.85
CA GLU A 31 0.36 14.70 1.75
C GLU A 31 1.16 15.38 2.86
N GLN A 32 1.17 14.81 4.06
CA GLN A 32 1.93 15.32 5.21
C GLN A 32 3.37 14.83 5.26
N LEU A 33 3.74 13.80 4.49
CA LEU A 33 5.06 13.19 4.53
C LEU A 33 6.03 14.00 3.66
N GLN A 34 6.63 15.03 4.25
CA GLN A 34 7.63 15.86 3.57
C GLN A 34 9.04 15.22 3.59
N THR A 35 9.35 14.46 4.64
CA THR A 35 10.66 13.80 4.84
C THR A 35 10.50 12.56 5.70
N GLY A 36 11.43 11.62 5.57
CA GLY A 36 11.51 10.42 6.40
C GLY A 36 10.47 9.37 6.04
N ARG A 37 10.16 8.52 7.01
CA ARG A 37 9.34 7.31 6.82
C ARG A 37 8.14 7.25 7.76
N ARG A 38 7.03 6.70 7.29
CA ARG A 38 5.85 6.36 8.11
C ARG A 38 5.39 4.95 7.80
N SER A 39 5.13 4.17 8.84
CA SER A 39 4.63 2.81 8.77
C SER A 39 3.21 2.74 9.30
N PHE A 40 2.34 1.99 8.62
CA PHE A 40 0.99 1.67 9.04
C PHE A 40 0.78 0.16 8.95
N THR A 41 0.03 -0.41 9.90
CA THR A 41 -0.32 -1.83 9.87
C THR A 41 -1.84 -1.93 9.76
N TYR A 42 -2.31 -2.65 8.74
CA TYR A 42 -3.72 -2.89 8.45
C TYR A 42 -3.94 -4.39 8.28
N ASN A 43 -4.61 -5.00 9.26
CA ASN A 43 -4.75 -6.45 9.35
C ASN A 43 -3.37 -7.13 9.23
N THR A 44 -3.13 -7.88 8.16
CA THR A 44 -1.85 -8.57 7.91
C THR A 44 -0.94 -7.82 6.94
N PHE A 45 -1.24 -6.56 6.60
CA PHE A 45 -0.43 -5.77 5.67
C PHE A 45 0.24 -4.58 6.36
N ASN A 46 1.54 -4.47 6.17
CA ASN A 46 2.32 -3.29 6.53
C ASN A 46 2.46 -2.38 5.31
N VAL A 47 2.14 -1.10 5.47
CA VAL A 47 2.34 -0.05 4.46
C VAL A 47 3.41 0.91 4.95
N LEU A 48 4.57 0.90 4.29
CA LEU A 48 5.68 1.81 4.54
C LEU A 48 5.68 2.89 3.46
N LEU A 49 5.51 4.14 3.88
CA LEU A 49 5.71 5.32 3.05
C LEU A 49 7.11 5.87 3.33
N ASP A 50 7.94 6.02 2.31
CA ASP A 50 9.31 6.54 2.39
C ASP A 50 9.45 7.74 1.45
N ALA A 51 9.47 8.95 2.00
CA ALA A 51 9.64 10.18 1.22
C ALA A 51 11.10 10.44 0.82
N GLU A 52 12.07 9.81 1.47
CA GLU A 52 13.49 9.96 1.10
C GLU A 52 13.82 9.09 -0.12
N ALA A 53 13.22 7.90 -0.20
CA ALA A 53 13.33 7.00 -1.35
C ALA A 53 12.29 7.25 -2.44
N ASP A 54 11.27 8.07 -2.18
CA ASP A 54 10.08 8.27 -3.04
C ASP A 54 9.33 6.97 -3.35
N THR A 55 9.20 6.11 -2.35
CA THR A 55 8.60 4.78 -2.49
C THR A 55 7.52 4.49 -1.45
N THR A 56 6.56 3.67 -1.85
CA THR A 56 5.70 2.92 -0.95
C THR A 56 6.08 1.44 -1.00
N THR A 57 6.14 0.77 0.14
CA THR A 57 6.23 -0.69 0.23
C THR A 57 5.00 -1.22 0.95
N ILE A 58 4.37 -2.24 0.38
CA ILE A 58 3.31 -3.03 1.00
C ILE A 58 3.85 -4.42 1.24
N GLU A 59 3.87 -4.86 2.48
CA GLU A 59 4.44 -6.13 2.94
C GLU A 59 3.36 -6.94 3.65
N ASP A 60 3.36 -8.25 3.46
CA ASP A 60 2.58 -9.18 4.28
C ASP A 60 3.32 -9.42 5.61
N GLU A 61 2.72 -9.05 6.73
CA GLU A 61 3.29 -9.23 8.07
C GLU A 61 3.55 -10.71 8.40
N LEU A 62 2.80 -11.63 7.76
CA LEU A 62 2.94 -13.06 7.99
C LEU A 62 4.01 -13.71 7.11
N ASP A 63 4.43 -13.03 6.03
CA ASP A 63 5.44 -13.51 5.08
C ASP A 63 6.25 -12.34 4.50
N LEU A 64 7.39 -12.05 5.12
CA LEU A 64 8.25 -10.91 4.77
C LEU A 64 8.87 -11.01 3.37
N ASP A 65 8.88 -12.20 2.75
CA ASP A 65 9.32 -12.36 1.36
C ASP A 65 8.24 -11.85 0.37
N ARG A 66 7.00 -11.66 0.84
CA ARG A 66 5.89 -11.08 0.08
C ARG A 66 5.80 -9.58 0.31
N GLN A 67 6.50 -8.82 -0.53
CA GLN A 67 6.36 -7.37 -0.59
C GLN A 67 6.18 -6.84 -2.01
N SER A 68 5.55 -5.67 -2.13
CA SER A 68 5.40 -4.90 -3.35
C SER A 68 5.88 -3.48 -3.09
N THR A 69 6.91 -3.04 -3.81
CA THR A 69 7.42 -1.68 -3.76
C THR A 69 7.10 -0.95 -5.06
N LEU A 70 6.58 0.26 -4.93
CA LEU A 70 6.23 1.13 -6.06
C LEU A 70 6.52 2.59 -5.72
N VAL A 71 6.47 3.47 -6.71
CA VAL A 71 6.69 4.90 -6.50
C VAL A 71 5.55 5.48 -5.64
N LEU A 72 5.88 6.38 -4.72
CA LEU A 72 4.91 6.98 -3.80
C LEU A 72 3.74 7.65 -4.54
N GLU A 73 4.04 8.37 -5.63
CA GLU A 73 3.03 9.01 -6.49
C GLU A 73 2.18 8.00 -7.29
N GLU A 74 2.75 6.86 -7.69
CA GLU A 74 1.96 5.78 -8.31
C GLU A 74 0.99 5.17 -7.32
N PHE A 75 1.44 4.93 -6.09
CA PHE A 75 0.56 4.47 -5.02
C PHE A 75 -0.56 5.48 -4.73
N ARG A 76 -0.25 6.78 -4.70
CA ARG A 76 -1.26 7.83 -4.54
C ARG A 76 -2.33 7.77 -5.63
N LYS A 77 -1.94 7.57 -6.90
CA LYS A 77 -2.89 7.43 -8.01
C LYS A 77 -3.77 6.20 -7.87
N LEU A 78 -3.22 5.07 -7.42
CA LEU A 78 -3.99 3.86 -7.16
C LEU A 78 -5.03 4.10 -6.06
N LEU A 79 -4.66 4.79 -4.97
CA LEU A 79 -5.60 5.16 -3.90
C LEU A 79 -6.78 6.03 -4.40
N TRP A 80 -6.57 6.88 -5.39
CA TRP A 80 -7.65 7.66 -6.03
C TRP A 80 -8.49 6.82 -7.01
N ALA A 81 -7.85 5.95 -7.81
CA ALA A 81 -8.54 5.14 -8.81
C ALA A 81 -9.57 4.17 -8.20
N THR A 82 -9.33 3.68 -6.98
CA THR A 82 -10.24 2.73 -6.33
C THR A 82 -11.57 3.37 -5.86
N GLU A 83 -11.83 4.67 -6.10
CA GLU A 83 -13.03 5.39 -5.60
C GLU A 83 -14.23 5.24 -6.55
N ASP A 84 -13.95 4.82 -7.79
CA ASP A 84 -14.90 4.73 -8.92
C ASP A 84 -15.40 3.29 -9.19
N SER A 85 -15.36 2.36 -8.22
CA SER A 85 -15.86 0.98 -8.39
C SER A 85 -16.89 0.55 -7.37
#